data_AF-A0A429JP28-F1
#
_entry.id   AF-A0A429JP28-F1
#
_cell.length_a   1.000
_cell.length_b   1.000
_cell.length_c   1.000
_cell.angle_alpha   90.00
_cell.angle_beta   90.00
_cell.angle_gamma   90.00
#
_symmetry.space_group_name_H-M   'P 1'
#
loop_
_entity.id
_entity.type
_entity.pdbx_description
1 polymer ?
#
loop_
_entity_poly.entity_id
_entity_poly.type
_entity_poly.pdbx_seq_one_letter_code
_entity_poly.pdbx_strand_id
1 'polypeptide(L)' 'MSSTCSSAVSPRSADELNERIRAFMTTRLGQPLWPEEQEEYERLLEAWAAATRGGLIMAA' A
#
# COMPACT_ATOMS: atom_id res chain seq x y z
N MET A 1 -29.56 11.72 3.44
CA MET A 1 -28.76 12.81 2.86
C MET A 1 -27.30 12.45 3.04
N SER A 2 -26.58 12.40 1.94
CA SER A 2 -25.21 11.93 1.79
C SER A 2 -24.21 12.77 2.59
N SER A 3 -23.30 12.09 3.29
CA SER A 3 -21.96 12.59 3.62
C SER A 3 -21.00 11.41 3.73
N THR A 4 -20.70 10.77 2.60
CA THR A 4 -19.48 9.96 2.47
C THR A 4 -18.32 10.90 2.24
N CYS A 5 -17.82 11.53 3.31
CA CYS A 5 -16.60 12.32 3.25
C CYS A 5 -15.79 12.07 4.52
N SER A 6 -15.04 10.98 4.51
CA SER A 6 -13.69 10.95 5.06
C SER A 6 -13.02 9.72 4.47
N SER A 7 -12.35 9.93 3.35
CA SER A 7 -11.26 9.05 2.90
C SER A 7 -10.11 9.23 3.90
N ALA A 8 -10.35 8.83 5.14
CA ALA A 8 -9.34 8.68 6.15
C ALA A 8 -8.61 7.39 5.79
N VAL A 9 -7.68 7.54 4.86
CA VAL A 9 -6.53 6.65 4.74
C VAL A 9 -6.09 6.32 6.17
N SER A 10 -6.40 5.12 6.60
CA SER A 10 -6.24 4.71 7.99
C SER A 10 -4.85 4.10 8.13
N PRO A 11 -4.21 4.21 9.31
CA PRO A 11 -2.94 3.51 9.56
C PRO A 11 -3.09 2.00 9.30
N ARG A 12 -4.26 1.42 9.60
CA ARG A 12 -4.61 0.04 9.23
C ARG A 12 -4.51 -0.26 7.73
N SER A 13 -4.87 0.71 6.88
CA SER A 13 -4.75 0.56 5.42
C SER A 13 -3.29 0.60 4.95
N ALA A 14 -2.44 1.40 5.60
CA ALA A 14 -1.00 1.39 5.32
C ALA A 14 -0.35 0.07 5.78
N ASP A 15 -0.75 -0.44 6.95
CA ASP A 15 -0.26 -1.73 7.46
C ASP A 15 -0.69 -2.90 6.56
N GLU A 16 -1.95 -2.92 6.08
CA GLU A 16 -2.47 -3.93 5.17
C GLU A 16 -1.71 -3.93 3.82
N LEU A 17 -1.45 -2.75 3.26
CA LEU A 17 -0.66 -2.63 2.03
C LEU A 17 0.79 -3.10 2.23
N ASN A 18 1.38 -2.81 3.38
CA ASN A 18 2.72 -3.27 3.73
C ASN A 18 2.78 -4.81 3.89
N GLU A 19 1.77 -5.42 4.51
CA GLU A 19 1.65 -6.88 4.58
C GLU A 19 1.52 -7.51 3.20
N ARG A 20 0.73 -6.90 2.30
CA ARG A 20 0.58 -7.37 0.92
C ARG A 20 1.89 -7.29 0.14
N ILE A 21 2.66 -6.20 0.31
CA ILE A 21 4.01 -6.07 -0.24
C ILE A 21 4.93 -7.19 0.26
N ARG A 22 4.91 -7.48 1.58
CA ARG A 22 5.73 -8.56 2.16
C ARG A 22 5.34 -9.93 1.62
N ALA A 23 4.04 -10.22 1.51
CA ALA A 23 3.54 -11.46 0.95
C ALA A 23 3.97 -11.62 -0.52
N PHE A 24 3.84 -10.55 -1.30
CA PHE A 24 4.25 -10.51 -2.72
C PHE A 24 5.75 -10.79 -2.91
N MET A 25 6.61 -10.27 -2.02
CA MET A 25 8.05 -10.54 -2.06
C MET A 25 8.40 -11.93 -1.54
N THR A 26 7.67 -12.43 -0.53
CA THR A 26 7.90 -13.77 0.05
C THR A 26 7.66 -14.87 -0.99
N THR A 27 6.62 -14.73 -1.83
CA THR A 27 6.36 -15.70 -2.91
C THR A 27 7.42 -15.70 -4.01
N ARG A 28 8.32 -14.72 -4.01
CA ARG A 28 9.32 -14.48 -5.07
C ARG A 28 10.76 -14.58 -4.57
N LEU A 29 10.97 -15.07 -3.35
CA LEU A 29 12.31 -15.24 -2.80
C LEU A 29 13.16 -16.13 -3.72
N GLY A 30 14.22 -15.54 -4.27
CA GLY A 30 15.17 -16.23 -5.16
C GLY A 30 14.80 -16.18 -6.65
N GLN A 31 13.76 -15.45 -7.05
CA GLN A 31 13.40 -15.23 -8.45
C GLN A 31 13.52 -13.74 -8.82
N PRO A 32 13.95 -13.40 -10.05
CA PRO A 32 13.88 -12.04 -10.54
C PRO A 32 12.41 -11.63 -10.72
N LEU A 33 12.10 -10.35 -10.45
CA LEU A 33 10.81 -9.76 -10.76
C LEU A 33 10.69 -9.56 -12.28
N TRP A 34 9.62 -10.08 -12.85
CA TRP A 34 9.27 -9.85 -14.25
C TRP A 34 8.65 -8.46 -14.40
N PRO A 35 8.67 -7.85 -15.60
CA PRO A 35 8.14 -6.50 -15.81
C PRO A 35 6.69 -6.33 -15.29
N GLU A 36 5.84 -7.34 -15.49
CA GLU A 36 4.45 -7.32 -15.04
C GLU A 36 4.34 -7.35 -13.50
N GLU A 37 5.24 -8.06 -12.85
CA GLU A 37 5.33 -8.15 -11.39
C GLU A 37 5.89 -6.86 -10.80
N GLN A 38 6.82 -6.23 -11.52
CA GLN A 38 7.35 -4.94 -11.14
C GLN A 38 6.27 -3.85 -11.18
N GLU A 39 5.42 -3.83 -12.20
CA GLU A 39 4.27 -2.92 -12.25
C GLU A 39 3.27 -3.15 -11.10
N GLU A 40 3.04 -4.40 -10.70
CA GLU A 40 2.20 -4.70 -9.53
C GLU A 40 2.86 -4.24 -8.22
N TYR A 41 4.16 -4.47 -8.07
CA TYR A 41 4.94 -4.02 -6.93
C TYR A 41 4.96 -2.48 -6.80
N GLU A 42 5.17 -1.77 -7.91
CA GLU A 42 5.17 -0.31 -7.96
C GLU A 42 3.80 0.26 -7.57
N ARG A 43 2.70 -0.31 -8.08
CA ARG A 43 1.34 0.09 -7.68
C ARG A 43 1.09 -0.12 -6.18
N LEU A 44 1.56 -1.23 -5.63
CA LEU A 44 1.46 -1.48 -4.18
C LEU A 44 2.27 -0.46 -3.37
N LEU A 45 3.49 -0.12 -3.83
CA LEU A 45 4.33 0.90 -3.20
C LEU A 45 3.72 2.30 -3.25
N GLU A 46 3.16 2.70 -4.39
CA GLU A 46 2.49 3.99 -4.54
C GLU A 46 1.28 4.11 -3.62
N ALA A 47 0.45 3.06 -3.57
CA ALA A 47 -0.69 2.99 -2.67
C ALA A 47 -0.25 3.07 -1.21
N TRP A 48 0.80 2.32 -0.83
CA TRP A 48 1.35 2.35 0.52
C TRP A 48 1.93 3.72 0.89
N ALA A 49 2.63 4.39 -0.04
CA ALA A 49 3.19 5.71 0.17
C ALA A 49 2.09 6.78 0.33
N ALA A 50 1.03 6.71 -0.49
CA ALA A 50 -0.15 7.55 -0.32
C ALA A 50 -0.83 7.28 1.03
N ALA A 51 -0.93 6.01 1.42
CA ALA A 51 -1.54 5.62 2.68
C ALA A 51 -0.75 6.14 3.91
N THR A 52 0.57 5.98 3.87
CA THR A 52 1.46 6.48 4.92
C THR A 52 1.42 8.00 5.03
N ARG A 53 1.43 8.73 3.90
CA ARG A 53 1.32 10.20 3.91
C ARG A 53 -0.02 10.68 4.47
N GLY A 54 -1.13 10.02 4.14
CA GLY A 54 -2.45 10.36 4.69
C GLY A 54 -2.55 10.08 6.21
N GLY A 55 -1.93 8.99 6.68
CA GLY A 55 -1.86 8.67 8.10
C GLY A 55 -1.00 9.66 8.90
N LEU A 56 0.11 10.14 8.33
CA LEU A 56 0.98 11.14 8.95
C LEU A 56 0.28 12.50 9.14
N ILE A 57 -0.55 12.93 8.18
CA ILE A 57 -1.30 14.20 8.27
C ILE A 57 -2.38 14.14 9.37
N MET A 58 -2.93 12.96 9.66
CA MET A 58 -3.94 12.76 10.71
C MET A 58 -3.34 12.54 12.12
N ALA A 59 -2.03 12.30 12.21
CA ALA A 59 -1.33 11.98 13.46
C ALA A 59 -0.50 13.13 14.05
N ALA A 60 -0.43 14.29 13.39
CA ALA A 60 0.31 15.49 13.81
C ALA A 60 -0.62 16.54 14.43
#